data_AF-A0AAX3PDW7-F1
#
_entry.id   AF-A0AAX3PDW7-F1
#
_cell.length_a   1.000
_cell.length_b   1.000
_cell.length_c   1.000
_cell.angle_alpha   90.00
_cell.angle_beta   90.00
_cell.angle_gamma   90.00
#
_symmetry.space_group_name_H-M   'P 1'
#
loop_
_entity.id
_entity.type
_entity.pdbx_description
1 polymer ?
#
loop_
_entity_poly.entity_id
_entity_poly.type
_entity_poly.pdbx_seq_one_letter_code
_entity_poly.pdbx_strand_id
1 'polypeptide(L)'
;MSGLDRHGQPLANYNAARNRDKQLNNLMGILDGIVADSAIDEQEMLYLDIWLKESASLNGWIFCELREMVADVLQDGQLCEAEKLHLMSALPRLMETYRHLPGVDFYSEESDKLLLEGLCQGLMGDQTLSDDEIHYLNWWMKQNSMLRAHYPGKQLYQTVERILQDGVITEEEREELQQQLLLFVGNPF
;
A
#
# COMPACT_ATOMS: atom_id res chain seq x y z
N MET A 1 -2.48 27.68 24.95
CA MET A 1 -3.24 28.70 24.19
C MET A 1 -4.23 27.96 23.32
N SER A 2 -5.51 28.31 23.44
CA SER A 2 -6.69 27.48 23.13
C SER A 2 -6.85 27.17 21.64
N GLY A 3 -6.87 25.88 21.27
CA GLY A 3 -7.13 25.38 19.92
C GLY A 3 -8.61 25.04 19.65
N LEU A 4 -9.53 25.79 20.26
CA LEU A 4 -10.98 25.57 20.13
C LEU A 4 -11.64 26.77 19.45
N ASP A 5 -12.67 26.50 18.64
CA ASP A 5 -13.50 27.52 18.02
C ASP A 5 -14.50 28.15 19.02
N ARG A 6 -15.30 29.11 18.54
CA ARG A 6 -16.32 29.82 19.34
C ARG A 6 -17.43 28.93 19.93
N HIS A 7 -17.50 27.66 19.54
CA HIS A 7 -18.43 26.66 20.06
C HIS A 7 -17.74 25.59 20.91
N GLY A 8 -16.45 25.75 21.21
CA GLY A 8 -15.68 24.79 22.00
C GLY A 8 -15.30 23.53 21.21
N GLN A 9 -15.40 23.56 19.88
CA GLN A 9 -14.99 22.44 19.02
C GLN A 9 -13.52 22.58 18.63
N PRO A 10 -12.76 21.48 18.51
CA PRO A 10 -11.42 21.52 17.94
C PRO A 10 -11.45 22.12 16.53
N LEU A 11 -10.54 23.05 16.22
CA LEU A 11 -10.41 23.59 14.86
C LEU A 11 -10.22 22.43 13.87
N ALA A 12 -11.03 22.38 12.81
CA ALA A 12 -11.10 21.27 11.85
C ALA A 12 -9.74 20.85 11.24
N ASN A 13 -8.73 21.72 11.28
CA ASN A 13 -7.39 21.48 10.74
C ASN A 13 -6.40 20.82 11.72
N TYR A 14 -6.80 20.51 12.96
CA TYR A 14 -5.87 20.00 13.98
C TYR A 14 -5.31 18.60 13.65
N ASN A 15 -6.01 17.81 12.81
CA ASN A 15 -5.59 16.46 12.41
C ASN A 15 -5.26 16.32 10.91
N ALA A 16 -5.36 17.40 10.12
CA ALA A 16 -5.17 17.32 8.67
C ALA A 16 -3.78 16.82 8.27
N ALA A 17 -2.74 17.27 8.97
CA ALA A 17 -1.36 16.82 8.75
C ALA A 17 -1.16 15.34 9.09
N ARG A 18 -1.75 14.87 10.21
CA ARG A 18 -1.66 13.47 10.65
C ARG A 18 -2.45 12.55 9.72
N ASN A 19 -3.64 12.95 9.28
CA ASN A 19 -4.43 12.17 8.34
C ASN A 19 -3.72 12.05 6.98
N ARG A 20 -3.08 13.14 6.53
CA ARG A 20 -2.22 13.14 5.34
C ARG A 20 -1.07 12.14 5.49
N ASP A 21 -0.36 12.18 6.61
CA ASP A 21 0.76 11.26 6.90
C ASP A 21 0.31 9.80 6.84
N LYS A 22 -0.85 9.49 7.45
CA LYS A 22 -1.42 8.14 7.41
C LYS A 22 -1.73 7.64 6.00
N GLN A 23 -2.39 8.49 5.21
CA GLN A 23 -2.74 8.14 3.84
C GLN A 23 -1.51 8.04 2.92
N LEU A 24 -0.47 8.83 3.16
CA LEU A 24 0.81 8.71 2.45
C LEU A 24 1.51 7.39 2.79
N ASN A 25 1.56 7.00 4.06
CA ASN A 25 2.10 5.71 4.46
C ASN A 25 1.34 4.54 3.83
N ASN A 26 0.00 4.61 3.83
CA ASN A 26 -0.82 3.59 3.19
C ASN A 26 -0.60 3.54 1.66
N LEU A 27 -0.57 4.69 0.96
CA LEU A 27 -0.26 4.73 -0.46
C LEU A 27 1.11 4.13 -0.79
N MET A 28 2.13 4.46 0.00
CA MET A 28 3.48 3.91 -0.21
C MET A 28 3.46 2.39 -0.12
N GLY A 29 2.71 1.82 0.82
CA GLY A 29 2.49 0.39 0.89
C GLY A 29 1.82 -0.16 -0.37
N ILE A 30 0.74 0.46 -0.84
CA ILE A 30 0.00 0.01 -2.05
C ILE A 30 0.95 -0.01 -3.26
N LEU A 31 1.72 1.06 -3.45
CA LEU A 31 2.67 1.16 -4.55
C LEU A 31 3.81 0.14 -4.41
N ASP A 32 4.28 -0.15 -3.19
CA ASP A 32 5.27 -1.21 -2.94
C ASP A 32 4.71 -2.59 -3.31
N GLY A 33 3.42 -2.84 -3.08
CA GLY A 33 2.74 -4.08 -3.47
C GLY A 33 2.64 -4.23 -4.98
N ILE A 34 2.11 -3.22 -5.66
CA ILE A 34 1.91 -3.23 -7.12
C ILE A 34 3.24 -3.39 -7.89
N VAL A 35 4.34 -2.90 -7.33
CA VAL A 35 5.67 -2.97 -7.98
C VAL A 35 6.42 -4.26 -7.61
N ALA A 36 5.90 -5.09 -6.69
CA ALA A 36 6.62 -6.21 -6.07
C ALA A 36 7.08 -7.27 -7.08
N ASP A 37 6.23 -7.68 -8.01
CA ASP A 37 6.50 -8.74 -8.98
C ASP A 37 6.87 -8.23 -10.38
N SER A 38 7.04 -6.91 -10.51
CA SER A 38 7.33 -6.23 -11.79
C SER A 38 6.29 -6.47 -12.89
N ALA A 39 5.07 -6.90 -12.56
CA ALA A 39 4.03 -7.27 -13.51
C ALA A 39 2.72 -6.53 -13.24
N ILE A 40 2.70 -5.22 -13.52
CA ILE A 40 1.49 -4.41 -13.31
C ILE A 40 0.35 -4.84 -14.25
N ASP A 41 -0.83 -5.04 -13.67
CA ASP A 41 -2.06 -5.40 -14.39
C ASP A 41 -3.14 -4.29 -14.39
N GLU A 42 -4.22 -4.51 -15.15
CA GLU A 42 -5.33 -3.54 -15.26
C GLU A 42 -6.15 -3.44 -13.97
N GLN A 43 -6.25 -4.52 -13.19
CA GLN A 43 -7.04 -4.58 -11.96
C GLN A 43 -6.35 -3.81 -10.84
N GLU A 44 -5.04 -3.93 -10.71
CA GLU A 44 -4.20 -3.14 -9.80
C GLU A 44 -4.27 -1.65 -10.12
N MET A 45 -4.24 -1.28 -11.40
CA MET A 45 -4.38 0.12 -11.82
C MET A 45 -5.78 0.66 -11.56
N LEU A 46 -6.83 -0.13 -11.80
CA LEU A 46 -8.19 0.25 -11.45
C LEU A 46 -8.35 0.40 -9.93
N TYR A 47 -7.79 -0.51 -9.14
CA TYR A 47 -7.77 -0.42 -7.69
C TYR A 47 -7.07 0.86 -7.21
N LEU A 48 -5.89 1.15 -7.76
CA LEU A 48 -5.13 2.36 -7.44
C LEU A 48 -5.92 3.64 -7.81
N ASP A 49 -6.57 3.67 -8.97
CA ASP A 49 -7.42 4.78 -9.38
C ASP A 49 -8.61 5.00 -8.42
N ILE A 50 -9.29 3.92 -8.02
CA ILE A 50 -10.37 3.98 -7.02
C ILE A 50 -9.84 4.53 -5.70
N TRP A 51 -8.73 4.00 -5.19
CA TRP A 51 -8.10 4.46 -3.95
C TRP A 51 -7.70 5.95 -4.05
N LEU A 52 -7.15 6.39 -5.18
CA LEU A 52 -6.77 7.78 -5.43
C LEU A 52 -7.99 8.72 -5.46
N LYS A 53 -9.14 8.25 -5.94
CA LYS A 53 -10.41 8.99 -5.95
C LYS A 53 -11.05 9.06 -4.58
N GLU A 54 -11.00 7.99 -3.79
CA GLU A 54 -11.53 7.96 -2.42
C GLU A 54 -10.69 8.79 -1.44
N SER A 55 -9.38 8.84 -1.65
CA SER A 55 -8.45 9.67 -0.87
C SER A 55 -8.51 11.17 -1.22
N ALA A 56 -9.50 11.63 -2.00
CA ALA A 56 -9.66 13.01 -2.52
C ALA A 56 -9.71 14.15 -1.49
N SER A 57 -9.79 13.84 -0.18
CA SER A 57 -9.64 14.84 0.90
C SER A 57 -8.20 15.31 1.11
N LEU A 58 -7.23 14.69 0.44
CA LEU A 58 -5.81 15.03 0.47
C LEU A 58 -5.46 16.31 -0.33
N ASN A 59 -4.33 16.92 0.01
CA ASN A 59 -3.71 18.00 -0.76
C ASN A 59 -3.49 17.55 -2.21
N GLY A 60 -4.41 17.93 -3.10
CA GLY A 60 -4.48 17.42 -4.47
C GLY A 60 -3.17 17.51 -5.25
N TRP A 61 -2.36 18.54 -5.00
CA TRP A 61 -1.11 18.79 -5.72
C TRP A 61 -0.04 17.69 -5.55
N ILE A 62 0.03 17.01 -4.40
CA ILE A 62 1.06 15.96 -4.15
C ILE A 62 0.80 14.71 -5.00
N PHE A 63 -0.49 14.44 -5.25
CA PHE A 63 -0.95 13.25 -5.97
C PHE A 63 -1.40 13.57 -7.39
N CYS A 64 -1.36 14.83 -7.83
CA CYS A 64 -1.76 15.24 -9.18
C CYS A 64 -1.00 14.44 -10.23
N GLU A 65 0.33 14.35 -10.13
CA GLU A 65 1.17 13.63 -11.09
C GLU A 65 0.79 12.14 -11.16
N LEU A 66 0.61 11.48 -10.01
CA LEU A 66 0.21 10.07 -9.97
C LEU A 66 -1.20 9.86 -10.53
N ARG A 67 -2.15 10.75 -10.21
CA ARG A 67 -3.53 10.68 -10.71
C ARG A 67 -3.61 10.88 -12.21
N GLU A 68 -2.89 11.85 -12.74
CA GLU A 68 -2.84 12.11 -14.19
C GLU A 68 -2.21 10.89 -14.89
N MET A 69 -1.10 10.38 -14.37
CA MET A 69 -0.46 9.19 -14.92
C MET A 69 -1.37 7.96 -14.94
N VAL A 70 -2.05 7.65 -13.83
CA VAL A 70 -2.98 6.51 -13.76
C VAL A 70 -4.21 6.73 -14.64
N ALA A 71 -4.76 7.95 -14.68
CA ALA A 71 -5.90 8.27 -15.53
C ALA A 71 -5.57 8.19 -17.02
N ASP A 72 -4.37 8.61 -17.42
CA ASP A 72 -3.89 8.54 -18.80
C ASP A 72 -3.75 7.07 -19.25
N VAL A 73 -3.15 6.22 -18.41
CA VAL A 73 -2.99 4.79 -18.71
C VAL A 73 -4.31 4.04 -18.77
N LEU A 74 -5.31 4.43 -17.97
CA LEU A 74 -6.64 3.81 -18.00
C LEU A 74 -7.56 4.40 -19.07
N GLN A 75 -7.14 5.43 -19.81
CA GLN A 75 -8.02 6.21 -20.69
C GLN A 75 -8.57 5.38 -21.86
N ASP A 76 -7.75 4.54 -22.48
CA ASP A 76 -8.14 3.68 -23.61
C ASP A 76 -8.62 2.28 -23.17
N GLY A 77 -8.58 2.02 -21.86
CA GLY A 77 -9.00 0.79 -21.23
C GLY A 77 -8.13 -0.41 -21.56
N GLN A 78 -6.88 -0.20 -22.00
CA GLN A 78 -5.94 -1.27 -22.32
C GLN A 78 -4.55 -0.94 -21.78
N LEU A 79 -4.05 -1.74 -20.83
CA LEU A 79 -2.69 -1.54 -20.32
C LEU A 79 -1.65 -2.19 -21.26
N CYS A 80 -1.05 -1.39 -22.14
CA CYS A 80 -0.06 -1.90 -23.10
C CYS A 80 1.34 -2.05 -22.48
N GLU A 81 2.20 -2.86 -23.10
CA GLU A 81 3.57 -3.10 -22.61
C GLU A 81 4.42 -1.82 -22.48
N ALA A 82 4.19 -0.82 -23.33
CA ALA A 82 4.89 0.46 -23.23
C ALA A 82 4.47 1.25 -21.99
N GLU A 83 3.18 1.21 -21.62
CA GLU A 83 2.65 1.86 -20.43
C GLU A 83 3.08 1.14 -19.16
N LYS A 84 3.08 -0.19 -19.15
CA LYS A 84 3.65 -0.99 -18.05
C LYS A 84 5.10 -0.61 -17.80
N LEU A 85 5.93 -0.56 -18.84
CA LEU A 85 7.33 -0.16 -18.72
C LEU A 85 7.48 1.28 -18.20
N HIS A 86 6.62 2.18 -18.66
CA HIS A 86 6.60 3.56 -18.19
C HIS A 86 6.27 3.63 -16.69
N LEU A 87 5.19 2.97 -16.26
CA LEU A 87 4.75 2.87 -14.86
C LEU A 87 5.83 2.24 -13.97
N MET A 88 6.39 1.11 -14.38
CA MET A 88 7.48 0.42 -13.67
C MET A 88 8.72 1.30 -13.48
N SER A 89 8.95 2.25 -14.40
CA SER A 89 10.02 3.23 -14.22
C SER A 89 9.61 4.39 -13.33
N ALA A 90 8.35 4.82 -13.40
CA ALA A 90 7.85 6.05 -12.83
C ALA A 90 7.45 5.92 -11.36
N LEU A 91 6.74 4.85 -11.00
CA LEU A 91 6.28 4.61 -9.62
C LEU A 91 7.43 4.62 -8.61
N PRO A 92 8.58 3.94 -8.82
CA PRO A 92 9.70 4.01 -7.89
C PRO A 92 10.27 5.43 -7.71
N ARG A 93 10.27 6.25 -8.78
CA ARG A 93 10.74 7.66 -8.70
C ARG A 93 9.78 8.53 -7.91
N LEU A 94 8.46 8.32 -8.08
CA LEU A 94 7.43 9.02 -7.30
C LEU A 94 7.51 8.65 -5.83
N MET A 95 7.65 7.36 -5.52
CA MET A 95 7.80 6.85 -4.17
C MET A 95 9.04 7.43 -3.48
N GLU A 96 10.16 7.54 -4.19
CA GLU A 96 11.35 8.21 -3.65
C GLU A 96 11.09 9.69 -3.39
N THR A 97 10.37 10.38 -4.28
CA THR A 97 9.98 11.78 -4.07
C THR A 97 9.09 11.93 -2.82
N TYR A 98 8.17 11.00 -2.59
CA TYR A 98 7.29 10.99 -1.41
C TYR A 98 8.06 10.75 -0.11
N ARG A 99 9.09 9.89 -0.13
CA ARG A 99 9.93 9.62 1.03
C ARG A 99 10.70 10.84 1.54
N HIS A 100 10.98 11.81 0.66
CA HIS A 100 11.65 13.08 1.00
C HIS A 100 10.67 14.20 1.39
N LEU A 101 9.37 13.95 1.43
CA LEU A 101 8.39 14.98 1.83
C LEU A 101 8.56 15.35 3.32
N PRO A 102 8.69 16.65 3.65
CA PRO A 102 8.88 17.06 5.04
C PRO A 102 7.61 16.85 5.88
N GLY A 103 7.81 16.37 7.11
CA GLY A 103 6.74 16.18 8.10
C GLY A 103 5.85 14.97 7.82
N VAL A 104 6.42 13.93 7.22
CA VAL A 104 5.81 12.60 7.04
C VAL A 104 6.75 11.62 7.74
N ASP A 105 6.21 10.80 8.63
CA ASP A 105 6.99 9.77 9.34
C ASP A 105 6.77 8.43 8.65
N PHE A 106 7.84 7.83 8.14
CA PHE A 106 7.83 6.51 7.50
C PHE A 106 8.50 5.42 8.35
N TYR A 107 8.93 5.75 9.57
CA TYR A 107 9.76 4.85 10.39
C TYR A 107 9.16 4.59 11.78
N SER A 108 7.93 5.01 12.02
CA SER A 108 7.21 4.75 13.28
C SER A 108 6.47 3.41 13.26
N GLU A 109 6.11 2.89 14.43
CA GLU A 109 5.27 1.68 14.51
C GLU A 109 3.89 1.87 13.86
N GLU A 110 3.36 3.09 13.84
CA GLU A 110 2.11 3.41 13.15
C GLU A 110 2.31 3.39 11.62
N SER A 111 3.44 3.94 11.16
CA SER A 111 3.87 3.93 9.76
C SER A 111 4.04 2.51 9.24
N ASP A 112 4.76 1.65 9.97
CA ASP A 112 4.98 0.25 9.61
C ASP A 112 3.63 -0.48 9.41
N LYS A 113 2.65 -0.26 10.29
CA LYS A 113 1.32 -0.87 10.16
C LYS A 113 0.59 -0.42 8.90
N LEU A 114 0.61 0.88 8.62
CA LEU A 114 -0.04 1.48 7.46
C LEU A 114 0.63 1.06 6.15
N LEU A 115 1.96 0.95 6.16
CA LEU A 115 2.74 0.43 5.04
C LEU A 115 2.41 -1.05 4.79
N LEU A 116 2.31 -1.88 5.84
CA LEU A 116 1.89 -3.28 5.70
C LEU A 116 0.46 -3.39 5.17
N GLU A 117 -0.46 -2.57 5.69
CA GLU A 117 -1.85 -2.54 5.20
C GLU A 117 -1.92 -2.15 3.73
N GLY A 118 -1.17 -1.11 3.34
CA GLY A 118 -1.07 -0.72 1.95
C GLY A 118 -0.44 -1.81 1.09
N LEU A 119 0.63 -2.44 1.56
CA LEU A 119 1.30 -3.53 0.86
C LEU A 119 0.31 -4.66 0.57
N CYS A 120 -0.39 -5.14 1.59
CA CYS A 120 -1.42 -6.18 1.45
C CYS A 120 -2.55 -5.75 0.50
N GLN A 121 -2.91 -4.46 0.46
CA GLN A 121 -3.90 -3.92 -0.47
C GLN A 121 -3.40 -3.95 -1.92
N GLY A 122 -2.14 -3.56 -2.16
CA GLY A 122 -1.50 -3.61 -3.47
C GLY A 122 -1.43 -5.04 -4.01
N LEU A 123 -0.90 -5.97 -3.22
CA LEU A 123 -0.78 -7.40 -3.58
C LEU A 123 -2.13 -8.11 -3.80
N MET A 124 -3.23 -7.50 -3.37
CA MET A 124 -4.58 -8.08 -3.53
C MET A 124 -5.39 -7.35 -4.61
N GLY A 125 -4.77 -6.46 -5.38
CA GLY A 125 -5.44 -5.65 -6.41
C GLY A 125 -6.11 -6.49 -7.49
N ASP A 126 -5.46 -7.56 -7.93
CA ASP A 126 -5.93 -8.52 -8.94
C ASP A 126 -6.56 -9.80 -8.33
N GLN A 127 -6.58 -9.90 -6.99
CA GLN A 127 -7.00 -11.07 -6.22
C GLN A 127 -6.20 -12.36 -6.51
N THR A 128 -5.01 -12.28 -7.10
CA THR A 128 -4.10 -13.41 -7.30
C THR A 128 -2.74 -13.11 -6.70
N LEU A 129 -2.23 -13.98 -5.82
CA LEU A 129 -0.87 -13.79 -5.30
C LEU A 129 0.11 -14.51 -6.20
N SER A 130 1.17 -13.88 -6.66
CA SER A 130 2.29 -14.53 -7.35
C SER A 130 3.34 -15.04 -6.36
N ASP A 131 4.23 -15.94 -6.79
CA ASP A 131 5.33 -16.42 -5.93
C ASP A 131 6.29 -15.29 -5.55
N ASP A 132 6.54 -14.37 -6.49
CA ASP A 132 7.41 -13.21 -6.28
C ASP A 132 6.82 -12.26 -5.23
N GLU A 133 5.50 -12.05 -5.23
CA GLU A 133 4.79 -11.29 -4.20
C GLU A 133 4.89 -11.93 -2.81
N ILE A 134 4.75 -13.26 -2.71
CA ILE A 134 4.90 -13.98 -1.43
C ILE A 134 6.33 -13.85 -0.91
N HIS A 135 7.32 -13.97 -1.80
CA HIS A 135 8.72 -13.74 -1.46
C HIS A 135 8.99 -12.29 -1.05
N TYR A 136 8.39 -11.31 -1.74
CA TYR A 136 8.50 -9.90 -1.41
C TYR A 136 7.87 -9.59 -0.05
N LEU A 137 6.67 -10.09 0.22
CA LEU A 137 5.99 -9.97 1.50
C LEU A 137 6.83 -10.54 2.64
N ASN A 138 7.44 -11.72 2.44
CA ASN A 138 8.38 -12.30 3.41
C ASN A 138 9.59 -11.40 3.65
N TRP A 139 10.21 -10.89 2.57
CA TRP A 139 11.35 -9.98 2.67
C TRP A 139 10.97 -8.71 3.44
N TRP A 140 9.84 -8.09 3.10
CA TRP A 140 9.34 -6.86 3.72
C TRP A 140 9.09 -7.08 5.22
N MET A 141 8.43 -8.17 5.60
CA MET A 141 8.19 -8.50 7.00
C MET A 141 9.49 -8.80 7.77
N LYS A 142 10.53 -9.34 7.12
CA LYS A 142 11.84 -9.57 7.74
C LYS A 142 12.58 -8.27 8.06
N GLN A 143 12.43 -7.24 7.22
CA GLN A 143 12.98 -5.90 7.51
C GLN A 143 12.24 -5.24 8.69
N ASN A 144 10.92 -5.43 8.78
CA ASN A 144 10.06 -4.79 9.78
C ASN A 144 9.86 -5.65 11.04
N SER A 145 10.95 -5.77 11.83
CA SER A 145 11.04 -6.69 12.97
C SER A 145 9.96 -6.52 14.06
N MET A 146 9.41 -5.31 14.24
CA MET A 146 8.41 -5.00 15.27
C MET A 146 7.03 -5.59 14.97
N LEU A 147 6.63 -5.63 13.69
CA LEU A 147 5.36 -6.21 13.25
C LEU A 147 5.34 -7.73 13.35
N ARG A 148 6.50 -8.38 13.23
CA ARG A 148 6.61 -9.84 13.43
C ARG A 148 6.29 -10.27 14.87
N ALA A 149 6.54 -9.39 15.84
CA ALA A 149 6.40 -9.73 17.26
C ALA A 149 4.96 -9.54 17.78
N HIS A 150 4.13 -8.75 17.08
CA HIS A 150 2.83 -8.32 17.56
C HIS A 150 1.71 -8.57 16.54
N TYR A 151 0.47 -8.68 17.03
CA TYR A 151 -0.71 -8.73 16.17
C TYR A 151 -0.89 -7.38 15.45
N PRO A 152 -1.35 -7.36 14.18
CA PRO A 152 -1.71 -8.50 13.31
C PRO A 152 -0.55 -9.17 12.56
N GLY A 153 0.63 -8.54 12.48
CA GLY A 153 1.74 -9.00 11.63
C GLY A 153 2.32 -10.37 12.02
N LYS A 154 2.23 -10.77 13.30
CA LYS A 154 2.77 -12.05 13.77
C LYS A 154 2.16 -13.27 13.10
N GLN A 155 0.82 -13.33 12.96
CA GLN A 155 0.15 -14.50 12.38
C GLN A 155 0.47 -14.61 10.89
N LEU A 156 0.38 -13.48 10.18
CA LEU A 156 0.74 -13.40 8.76
C LEU A 156 2.19 -13.84 8.52
N TYR A 157 3.13 -13.36 9.34
CA TYR A 157 4.54 -13.75 9.25
C TYR A 157 4.75 -15.26 9.43
N GLN A 158 4.07 -15.87 10.41
CA GLN A 158 4.17 -17.31 10.65
C GLN A 158 3.64 -18.15 9.50
N THR A 159 2.54 -17.72 8.88
CA THR A 159 1.99 -18.38 7.69
C THR A 159 2.96 -18.28 6.52
N VAL A 160 3.46 -17.07 6.20
CA VAL A 160 4.41 -16.88 5.10
C VAL A 160 5.72 -17.65 5.32
N GLU A 161 6.25 -17.67 6.55
CA GLU A 161 7.46 -18.43 6.87
C GLU A 161 7.26 -19.95 6.71
N ARG A 162 6.06 -20.45 7.04
CA ARG A 162 5.70 -21.86 6.86
C ARG A 162 5.56 -22.24 5.38
N ILE A 163 4.84 -21.43 4.60
CA ILE A 163 4.64 -21.65 3.16
C ILE A 163 5.99 -21.70 2.42
N LEU A 164 6.94 -20.86 2.82
CA LEU A 164 8.25 -20.81 2.20
C LEU A 164 9.26 -21.83 2.76
N GLN A 165 8.87 -22.64 3.76
CA GLN A 165 9.81 -23.47 4.51
C GLN A 165 10.32 -24.66 3.70
N ASP A 166 9.47 -25.31 2.93
CA ASP A 166 9.81 -26.48 2.11
C ASP A 166 10.30 -26.10 0.70
N GLY A 167 10.18 -24.81 0.35
CA GLY A 167 10.60 -24.24 -0.93
C GLY A 167 9.62 -24.48 -2.07
N VAL A 168 8.40 -24.97 -1.80
CA VAL A 168 7.37 -25.23 -2.81
C VAL A 168 6.06 -24.61 -2.35
N ILE A 169 5.65 -23.51 -3.00
CA ILE A 169 4.37 -22.86 -2.72
C ILE A 169 3.26 -23.64 -3.43
N THR A 170 2.38 -24.31 -2.68
CA THR A 170 1.20 -24.97 -3.27
C THR A 170 0.04 -24.01 -3.48
N GLU A 171 -0.94 -24.39 -4.30
CA GLU A 171 -2.11 -23.56 -4.52
C GLU A 171 -2.97 -23.45 -3.25
N GLU A 172 -3.08 -24.52 -2.46
CA GLU A 172 -3.78 -24.48 -1.18
C GLU A 172 -3.12 -23.52 -0.18
N GLU A 173 -1.79 -23.43 -0.19
CA GLU A 173 -1.03 -22.49 0.63
C GLU A 173 -1.22 -21.04 0.18
N ARG A 174 -1.27 -20.82 -1.14
CA ARG A 174 -1.58 -19.52 -1.73
C ARG A 174 -2.98 -19.06 -1.36
N GLU A 175 -3.98 -19.93 -1.51
CA GLU A 175 -5.37 -19.65 -1.11
C GLU A 175 -5.49 -19.35 0.39
N GLU A 176 -4.78 -20.09 1.24
CA GLU A 176 -4.74 -19.82 2.69
C GLU A 176 -4.18 -18.42 2.98
N LEU A 177 -3.05 -18.06 2.36
CA LEU A 177 -2.43 -16.76 2.53
C LEU A 177 -3.34 -15.63 2.03
N GLN A 178 -3.96 -15.79 0.87
CA GLN A 178 -4.93 -14.84 0.34
C GLN A 178 -6.09 -14.59 1.29
N GLN A 179 -6.68 -15.65 1.86
CA GLN A 179 -7.76 -15.50 2.83
C GLN A 179 -7.30 -14.71 4.07
N GLN A 180 -6.08 -14.94 4.55
CA GLN A 180 -5.53 -14.17 5.66
C GLN A 180 -5.31 -12.70 5.29
N LEU A 181 -4.79 -12.41 4.10
CA LEU A 181 -4.63 -11.03 3.61
C LEU A 181 -5.98 -10.32 3.45
N LEU A 182 -7.00 -10.99 2.92
CA LEU A 182 -8.35 -10.45 2.82
C LEU A 182 -8.96 -10.12 4.19
N LEU A 183 -8.76 -10.99 5.19
CA LEU A 183 -9.19 -10.72 6.56
C LEU A 183 -8.44 -9.55 7.20
N PHE A 184 -7.17 -9.36 6.83
CA PHE A 184 -6.34 -8.24 7.26
C PHE A 184 -6.83 -6.92 6.67
N VAL A 185 -7.04 -6.88 5.35
CA VAL A 185 -7.45 -5.68 4.61
C VAL A 185 -8.93 -5.34 4.86
N GLY A 186 -9.80 -6.35 4.96
CA GLY A 186 -11.24 -6.17 5.13
C GLY A 186 -11.71 -5.80 6.54
N ASN A 187 -10.80 -5.77 7.52
CA ASN A 187 -11.11 -5.39 8.90
C ASN A 187 -10.21 -4.21 9.31
N PRO A 188 -10.44 -3.01 8.76
CA PRO A 188 -9.65 -1.82 9.10
C PRO A 188 -9.78 -1.54 10.61
N PHE A 189 -8.63 -1.40 11.27
CA PHE A 189 -8.50 -1.18 12.71
C PHE A 189 -9.16 0.11 13.21
#